data_AF-A0A1S6HSX8-F1
#
_entry.id   AF-A0A1S6HSX8-F1
#
_cell.length_a   1.000
_cell.length_b   1.000
_cell.length_c   1.000
_cell.angle_alpha   90.00
_cell.angle_beta   90.00
_cell.angle_gamma   90.00
#
_symmetry.space_group_name_H-M   'P 1'
#
loop_
_entity.id
_entity.type
_entity.pdbx_description
1 polymer ?
#
loop_
_entity_poly.entity_id
_entity_poly.type
_entity_poly.pdbx_seq_one_letter_code
_entity_poly.pdbx_strand_id
1 'polypeptide(L)'
;MKRIDYLVKVTLLPEDLKQASNDHGCELFRIYQIYQRLIESHLLWKVWLIDEFDYTWVEMNFINDDGEPEFHTIKLDEGTYERVEFDTYPVLDSLA
;
A
#
# COMPACT_ATOMS: atom_id res chain seq x y z
N MET A 1 -7.26 -4.88 -19.83
CA MET A 1 -7.59 -4.26 -18.53
C MET A 1 -7.91 -5.39 -17.55
N LYS A 2 -7.07 -5.62 -16.54
CA LYS A 2 -7.35 -6.61 -15.49
C LYS A 2 -8.45 -6.05 -14.58
N ARG A 3 -9.40 -6.89 -14.17
CA ARG A 3 -10.41 -6.56 -13.15
C ARG A 3 -10.03 -7.28 -11.86
N ILE A 4 -10.16 -6.56 -10.75
CA ILE A 4 -9.92 -7.08 -9.41
C ILE A 4 -11.05 -6.58 -8.49
N ASP A 5 -11.34 -7.36 -7.47
CA ASP A 5 -12.43 -7.22 -6.50
C ASP A 5 -11.92 -7.34 -5.06
N TYR A 6 -10.63 -7.08 -4.86
CA TYR A 6 -9.98 -7.10 -3.55
C TYR A 6 -9.19 -5.82 -3.29
N LEU A 7 -9.09 -5.46 -2.02
CA LEU A 7 -8.13 -4.49 -1.51
C LEU A 7 -6.95 -5.23 -0.91
N VAL A 8 -5.87 -4.52 -0.61
CA VAL A 8 -4.70 -5.10 0.05
C VAL A 8 -4.49 -4.49 1.42
N LYS A 9 -4.19 -5.33 2.39
CA LYS A 9 -3.75 -4.93 3.72
C LYS A 9 -2.28 -5.29 3.86
N VAL A 10 -1.41 -4.30 3.96
CA VAL A 10 0.03 -4.54 4.13
C VAL A 10 0.30 -4.82 5.60
N THR A 11 0.98 -5.93 5.89
CA THR A 11 1.15 -6.44 7.26
C THR A 11 2.60 -6.64 7.66
N LEU A 12 3.51 -6.80 6.69
CA LEU A 12 4.92 -7.09 6.95
C LEU A 12 5.85 -6.18 6.15
N LEU A 13 7.04 -5.96 6.69
CA LEU A 13 8.15 -5.36 5.97
C LEU A 13 8.90 -6.41 5.14
N PRO A 14 9.28 -6.10 3.90
CA PRO A 14 10.32 -6.81 3.17
C PRO A 14 11.63 -6.90 3.97
N GLU A 15 12.38 -7.99 3.80
CA GLU A 15 13.56 -8.28 4.61
C GLU A 15 14.73 -7.32 4.36
N ASP A 16 14.91 -6.89 3.12
CA ASP A 16 15.88 -5.86 2.74
C ASP A 16 15.54 -4.50 3.38
N LEU A 17 14.24 -4.14 3.43
CA LEU A 17 13.79 -2.92 4.09
C LEU A 17 13.94 -2.97 5.61
N LYS A 18 13.81 -4.15 6.25
CA LYS A 18 14.15 -4.30 7.67
C LYS A 18 15.62 -4.00 7.93
N GLN A 19 16.52 -4.42 7.05
CA GLN A 19 17.95 -4.11 7.18
C GLN A 19 18.21 -2.61 7.00
N ALA A 20 17.54 -1.99 6.01
CA ALA A 20 17.64 -0.56 5.75
C ALA A 20 17.09 0.31 6.90
N SER A 21 16.18 -0.22 7.73
CA SER A 21 15.54 0.55 8.83
C SER A 21 16.51 1.18 9.83
N ASN A 22 17.73 0.66 9.94
CA ASN A 22 18.75 1.14 10.88
C ASN A 22 19.80 2.05 10.23
N ASP A 23 19.73 2.30 8.92
CA ASP A 23 20.70 3.13 8.19
C ASP A 23 20.00 4.23 7.39
N HIS A 24 20.00 5.44 7.94
CA HIS A 24 19.39 6.62 7.31
C HIS A 24 20.12 7.06 6.03
N GLY A 25 21.36 6.62 5.81
CA GLY A 25 22.11 6.85 4.59
C GLY A 25 21.82 5.83 3.48
N CYS A 26 21.11 4.75 3.80
CA CYS A 26 20.74 3.73 2.85
C CYS A 26 19.68 4.27 1.87
N GLU A 27 19.88 4.03 0.57
CA GLU A 27 18.92 4.45 -0.46
C GLU A 27 17.53 3.85 -0.24
N LEU A 28 17.46 2.66 0.38
CA LEU A 28 16.20 1.98 0.71
C LEU A 28 15.49 2.55 1.93
N PHE A 29 16.12 3.43 2.72
CA PHE A 29 15.52 3.98 3.94
C PHE A 29 14.21 4.71 3.66
N ARG A 30 14.15 5.49 2.57
CA ARG A 30 12.92 6.19 2.18
C ARG A 30 11.80 5.20 1.81
N ILE A 31 12.14 4.12 1.13
CA ILE A 31 11.17 3.07 0.77
C ILE A 31 10.68 2.36 2.02
N TYR A 32 11.58 2.06 2.97
CA TYR A 32 11.24 1.53 4.28
C TYR A 32 10.22 2.43 5.00
N GLN A 33 10.43 3.75 5.04
CA GLN A 33 9.49 4.67 5.70
C GLN A 33 8.09 4.62 5.08
N ILE A 34 7.99 4.54 3.75
CA ILE A 34 6.70 4.44 3.04
C ILE A 34 6.01 3.10 3.37
N TYR A 35 6.75 1.99 3.33
CA TYR A 35 6.23 0.67 3.70
C TYR A 35 5.76 0.62 5.15
N GLN A 36 6.51 1.24 6.06
CA GLN A 36 6.16 1.32 7.47
C GLN A 36 4.86 2.09 7.66
N ARG A 37 4.66 3.22 6.95
CA ARG A 37 3.39 3.96 6.95
C ARG A 37 2.22 3.11 6.44
N LEU A 38 2.42 2.27 5.42
CA LEU A 38 1.38 1.34 4.95
C LEU A 38 0.94 0.39 6.06
N ILE A 39 1.89 -0.22 6.77
CA ILE A 39 1.63 -1.19 7.84
C ILE A 39 0.93 -0.51 9.02
N GLU A 40 1.44 0.63 9.47
CA GLU A 40 0.95 1.38 10.63
C GLU A 40 -0.41 2.04 10.38
N SER A 41 -0.75 2.35 9.13
CA SER A 41 -2.06 2.92 8.78
C SER A 41 -3.22 1.99 9.16
N HIS A 42 -2.98 0.68 9.18
CA HIS A 42 -4.01 -0.36 9.31
C HIS A 42 -5.18 -0.24 8.31
N LEU A 43 -5.00 0.51 7.22
CA LEU A 43 -6.00 0.73 6.18
C LEU A 43 -5.98 -0.40 5.13
N LEU A 44 -7.06 -0.47 4.37
CA LEU A 44 -7.14 -1.26 3.14
C LEU A 44 -6.81 -0.36 1.95
N TRP A 45 -5.89 -0.81 1.12
CA TRP A 45 -5.38 -0.05 -0.02
C TRP A 45 -5.93 -0.59 -1.33
N LYS A 46 -6.30 0.33 -2.22
CA LYS A 46 -6.68 -0.02 -3.58
C LYS A 46 -5.41 -0.34 -4.37
N VAL A 47 -5.41 -1.48 -5.06
CA VAL A 47 -4.37 -1.78 -6.05
C VAL A 47 -4.52 -0.80 -7.22
N TRP A 48 -3.47 -0.03 -7.46
CA TRP A 48 -3.40 0.97 -8.51
C TRP A 48 -3.00 0.35 -9.85
N LEU A 49 -2.03 -0.56 -9.82
CA LEU A 49 -1.49 -1.23 -11.01
C LEU A 49 -1.11 -2.68 -10.68
N ILE A 50 -1.36 -3.58 -11.62
CA ILE A 50 -0.68 -4.88 -11.72
C ILE A 50 0.12 -4.83 -13.01
N ASP A 51 1.45 -4.85 -12.91
CA ASP A 51 2.34 -4.65 -14.06
C ASP A 51 2.47 -5.91 -14.95
N GLU A 52 3.29 -5.82 -15.99
CA GLU A 52 3.53 -6.92 -16.93
C GLU A 52 4.24 -8.13 -16.31
N PHE A 53 4.82 -7.98 -15.11
CA PHE A 53 5.47 -9.05 -14.34
C PHE A 53 4.58 -9.56 -13.19
N ASP A 54 3.29 -9.17 -13.17
CA ASP A 54 2.31 -9.50 -12.13
C ASP A 54 2.62 -8.93 -10.75
N TYR A 55 3.49 -7.93 -10.63
CA TYR A 55 3.69 -7.24 -9.36
C TYR A 55 2.52 -6.31 -9.07
N THR A 56 2.13 -6.28 -7.79
CA THR A 56 1.03 -5.46 -7.29
C THR A 56 1.57 -4.12 -6.80
N TRP A 57 1.01 -3.02 -7.28
CA TRP A 57 1.38 -1.67 -6.89
C TRP A 57 0.21 -0.95 -6.23
N VAL A 58 0.50 -0.17 -5.19
CA VAL A 58 -0.46 0.72 -4.53
C VAL A 58 -0.03 2.17 -4.68
N GLU A 59 -1.01 3.06 -4.76
CA GLU A 59 -0.80 4.51 -4.69
C GLU A 59 -1.14 5.00 -3.28
N MET A 60 -0.30 5.88 -2.74
CA MET A 60 -0.44 6.45 -1.41
C MET A 60 -0.41 7.96 -1.47
N ASN A 61 -1.41 8.57 -0.82
CA ASN A 61 -1.54 10.01 -0.71
C ASN A 61 -1.67 10.36 0.78
N PHE A 62 -0.67 11.05 1.34
CA PHE A 62 -0.68 11.43 2.75
C PHE A 62 -0.17 12.86 2.95
N ILE A 63 -0.39 13.39 4.15
CA ILE A 63 0.21 14.66 4.58
C ILE A 63 1.50 14.33 5.32
N ASN A 64 2.61 14.92 4.90
CA ASN A 64 3.91 14.72 5.53
C ASN A 64 4.03 15.53 6.84
N ASP A 65 5.18 15.44 7.49
CA ASP A 65 5.39 16.03 8.81
C ASP A 65 5.45 17.58 8.76
N ASP A 66 5.69 18.15 7.57
CA ASP A 66 5.64 19.60 7.29
C ASP A 66 4.22 20.10 6.96
N GLY A 67 3.22 19.20 6.92
CA GLY A 67 1.84 19.55 6.59
C GLY A 67 1.56 19.62 5.08
N GLU A 68 2.48 19.15 4.24
CA GLU A 68 2.35 19.16 2.78
C GLU A 68 1.89 17.81 2.23
N PRO A 69 1.12 17.80 1.12
CA PRO A 69 0.72 16.54 0.49
C PRO A 69 1.91 15.85 -0.21
N GLU A 70 2.06 14.56 0.04
CA GLU A 70 3.04 13.69 -0.62
C GLU A 70 2.33 12.51 -1.30
N PHE A 71 2.80 12.16 -2.50
CA PHE A 71 2.20 11.16 -3.38
C PHE A 71 3.25 10.13 -3.74
N HIS A 72 2.95 8.85 -3.48
CA HIS A 72 3.87 7.75 -3.73
C HIS A 72 3.19 6.61 -4.45
N THR A 73 3.95 5.90 -5.26
CA THR A 73 3.58 4.56 -5.74
C THR A 73 4.62 3.57 -5.27
N ILE A 74 4.17 2.43 -4.75
CA ILE A 74 5.06 1.42 -4.21
C ILE A 74 4.64 0.03 -4.66
N LYS A 75 5.64 -0.75 -5.08
CA LYS A 75 5.50 -2.16 -5.40
C LYS A 75 5.42 -2.94 -4.10
N LEU A 76 4.38 -3.75 -3.96
CA LEU A 76 4.24 -4.68 -2.87
C LEU A 76 4.97 -5.98 -3.19
N ASP A 77 5.76 -6.45 -2.23
CA ASP A 77 6.47 -7.72 -2.33
C ASP A 77 5.52 -8.85 -1.91
N GLU A 78 5.66 -9.99 -2.55
CA GLU A 78 4.81 -11.14 -2.24
C GLU A 78 5.00 -11.57 -0.77
N GLY A 79 3.89 -11.88 -0.10
CA GLY A 79 3.89 -12.25 1.31
C GLY A 79 3.94 -11.09 2.29
N THR A 80 4.06 -9.83 1.84
CA THR A 80 4.02 -8.66 2.74
C THR A 80 2.62 -8.10 2.97
N TYR A 81 1.63 -8.61 2.24
CA TYR A 81 0.26 -8.13 2.27
C TYR A 81 -0.75 -9.28 2.14
N GLU A 82 -1.95 -9.03 2.65
CA GLU A 82 -3.11 -9.90 2.51
C GLU A 82 -4.08 -9.28 1.51
N ARG A 83 -4.70 -10.12 0.67
CA ARG A 83 -5.84 -9.71 -0.14
C ARG A 83 -7.09 -9.78 0.71
N VAL A 84 -7.79 -8.67 0.80
CA VAL A 84 -9.07 -8.56 1.50
C VAL A 84 -10.14 -8.41 0.44
N GLU A 85 -10.87 -9.50 0.20
CA GLU A 85 -12.06 -9.47 -0.64
C GLU A 85 -13.07 -8.50 -0.03
N PHE A 86 -13.66 -7.65 -0.86
CA PHE A 86 -14.80 -6.83 -0.46
C PHE A 86 -15.98 -7.28 -1.30
N ASP A 87 -16.97 -7.86 -0.64
CA ASP A 87 -18.18 -8.31 -1.32
C ASP A 87 -18.96 -7.10 -1.84
N THR A 88 -19.67 -7.29 -2.96
CA THR A 88 -20.57 -6.25 -3.47
C THR A 88 -21.76 -6.14 -2.53
N TYR A 89 -21.94 -5.00 -1.86
CA TYR A 89 -23.09 -4.76 -0.98
C TYR A 89 -24.10 -3.79 -1.63
N PRO A 90 -25.41 -4.07 -1.54
CA PRO A 90 -26.42 -3.12 -1.98
C PRO A 90 -26.44 -1.90 -1.06
N VAL A 91 -26.44 -0.71 -1.64
CA VAL A 91 -26.64 0.56 -0.94
C VAL A 91 -28.04 1.10 -1.19
N LEU A 92 -28.61 1.78 -0.21
CA LEU A 92 -29.83 2.57 -0.42
C LEU A 92 -29.48 3.74 -1.36
N ASP A 93 -30.14 3.82 -2.51
CA ASP A 93 -30.00 4.93 -3.47
C ASP A 93 -30.87 6.14 -3.09
N SER A 94 -31.76 5.96 -2.11
CA SER A 94 -32.61 6.97 -1.52
C SER A 94 -33.14 6.53 -0.16
N LEU A 95 -33.36 7.49 0.73
CA LEU A 95 -34.11 7.30 1.97
C LEU A 95 -35.58 7.57 1.64
N ALA A 96 -36.30 6.55 1.16
CA ALA A 96 -37.76 6.61 1.07
C ALA A 96 -38.38 6.41 2.46
#